data_AF-A0A454AQ24-F1
#
_entry.id   AF-A0A454AQ24-F1
#
_cell.length_a   1.000
_cell.length_b   1.000
_cell.length_c   1.000
_cell.angle_alpha   90.00
_cell.angle_beta   90.00
_cell.angle_gamma   90.00
#
_symmetry.space_group_name_H-M   'P 1'
#
loop_
_entity.id
_entity.type
_entity.pdbx_description
1 polymer ?
#
loop_
_entity_poly.entity_id
_entity_poly.type
_entity_poly.pdbx_seq_one_letter_code
_entity_poly.pdbx_strand_id
1 'polypeptide(L)' 'MKSNLINDIKNIEYLCSLFEKYEGLLTQTQKQAFRLYFYENLSYAEIAKITATTRTAAYDSVHKAINNLKKIEAKTQE' A
#
# COMPACT_ATOMS: atom_id res chain seq x y z
N MET A 1 -17.81 5.73 13.13
CA MET A 1 -16.48 6.09 12.61
C MET A 1 -15.74 4.81 12.28
N LYS A 2 -15.52 4.50 10.99
CA LYS A 2 -14.58 3.42 10.64
C LYS A 2 -13.20 3.95 11.00
N SER A 3 -12.62 3.43 12.07
CA SER A 3 -11.21 3.67 12.39
C SER A 3 -10.40 3.39 11.12
N ASN A 4 -9.50 4.30 10.77
CA ASN A 4 -8.67 4.16 9.59
C ASN A 4 -7.60 3.09 9.90
N LEU A 5 -8.02 1.81 9.85
CA LEU A 5 -7.25 0.64 10.31
C LEU A 5 -5.86 0.56 9.68
N ILE A 6 -5.68 1.14 8.50
CA ILE A 6 -4.41 1.17 7.75
C ILE A 6 -3.29 1.89 8.50
N ASN A 7 -3.62 2.86 9.35
CA ASN A 7 -2.64 3.71 10.04
C ASN A 7 -2.37 3.28 11.49
N ASP A 8 -2.91 2.15 11.93
CA ASP A 8 -2.53 1.57 13.21
C ASP A 8 -1.10 1.02 13.14
N ILE A 9 -0.28 1.27 14.17
CA ILE A 9 1.14 0.89 14.19
C ILE A 9 1.34 -0.60 13.90
N LYS A 10 0.57 -1.48 14.54
CA LYS A 10 0.70 -2.93 14.34
C LYS A 10 0.33 -3.32 12.91
N ASN A 11 -0.65 -2.64 12.34
CA ASN A 11 -1.03 -2.89 10.96
C ASN A 11 0.01 -2.34 9.97
N ILE A 12 0.65 -1.20 10.24
CA ILE A 12 1.75 -0.67 9.42
C ILE A 12 2.91 -1.67 9.40
N GLU A 13 3.36 -2.13 10.57
CA GLU A 13 4.45 -3.12 10.67
C GLU A 13 4.13 -4.40 9.89
N TYR A 14 2.90 -4.91 10.03
CA TYR A 14 2.43 -6.07 9.27
C TYR A 14 2.41 -5.81 7.75
N LEU A 15 1.91 -4.66 7.31
CA LEU A 15 1.85 -4.34 5.88
C LEU A 15 3.25 -4.17 5.28
N CYS A 16 4.17 -3.55 6.01
CA CYS A 16 5.57 -3.40 5.60
C CYS A 16 6.27 -4.77 5.49
N SER A 17 6.04 -5.69 6.43
CA SER A 17 6.63 -7.03 6.36
C SER A 17 6.09 -7.85 5.19
N LEU A 18 4.78 -7.75 4.89
CA LEU A 18 4.22 -8.34 3.68
C LEU A 18 4.82 -7.73 2.42
N PHE A 19 5.03 -6.42 2.41
CA PHE A 19 5.62 -5.71 1.28
C PHE A 19 7.05 -6.19 1.01
N GLU A 20 7.91 -6.29 2.03
CA GLU A 20 9.25 -6.85 1.89
C GLU A 20 9.25 -8.27 1.33
N LYS A 21 8.28 -9.10 1.73
CA LYS A 21 8.14 -10.48 1.26
C LYS A 21 7.62 -10.60 -0.17
N TYR A 22 6.72 -9.70 -0.59
CA TYR A 22 5.90 -9.89 -1.80
C TYR A 22 5.91 -8.73 -2.80
N GLU A 23 6.70 -7.68 -2.60
CA GLU A 23 6.73 -6.53 -3.52
C GLU A 23 7.03 -6.94 -4.97
N GLY A 24 7.81 -8.01 -5.17
CA GLY A 24 8.11 -8.57 -6.50
C GLY A 24 6.87 -9.00 -7.29
N LEU A 25 5.74 -9.26 -6.63
CA LEU A 25 4.48 -9.69 -7.23
C LEU A 25 3.50 -8.53 -7.48
N LEU A 26 3.86 -7.32 -7.07
CA LEU A 26 3.07 -6.12 -7.29
C LEU A 26 3.44 -5.44 -8.62
N THR A 27 2.50 -4.69 -9.20
CA THR A 27 2.83 -3.83 -10.34
C THR A 27 3.71 -2.66 -9.90
N GLN A 28 4.42 -2.02 -10.83
CA GLN A 28 5.27 -0.87 -10.49
C GLN A 28 4.48 0.27 -9.84
N THR A 29 3.28 0.57 -10.34
CA THR A 29 2.39 1.58 -9.76
C THR A 29 1.99 1.24 -8.32
N GLN A 30 1.70 -0.04 -8.03
CA GLN A 30 1.35 -0.49 -6.67
C GLN A 30 2.56 -0.38 -5.73
N LYS A 31 3.74 -0.82 -6.18
CA LYS A 31 4.99 -0.69 -5.41
C LYS A 31 5.30 0.75 -5.07
N GLN A 32 5.30 1.61 -6.08
CA GLN A 32 5.62 3.03 -5.91
C GLN A 32 4.62 3.71 -4.97
N ALA A 33 3.32 3.49 -5.15
CA ALA A 33 2.31 4.06 -4.27
C ALA A 33 2.45 3.57 -2.82
N PHE A 34 2.74 2.28 -2.62
CA PHE A 34 2.98 1.73 -1.28
C PHE A 34 4.18 2.37 -0.61
N ARG A 35 5.34 2.44 -1.29
CA ARG A 35 6.57 3.06 -0.74
C ARG A 35 6.36 4.52 -0.40
N LEU A 36 5.75 5.30 -1.30
CA LEU A 36 5.47 6.71 -1.06
C LEU A 36 4.53 6.92 0.16
N TYR A 37 3.57 6.03 0.37
CA TYR A 37 2.66 6.13 1.51
C TYR A 37 3.30 5.71 2.83
N PHE A 38 3.89 4.52 2.90
CA PHE A 38 4.35 3.93 4.15
C PHE A 38 5.80 4.28 4.53
N TYR A 39 6.67 4.51 3.54
CA TYR A 39 8.09 4.81 3.80
C TYR A 39 8.39 6.30 3.73
N GLU A 40 7.76 7.01 2.81
CA GLU A 40 7.95 8.46 2.65
C GLU A 40 6.89 9.29 3.42
N ASN A 41 5.93 8.61 4.07
CA ASN A 41 4.85 9.24 4.86
C ASN A 41 4.05 10.31 4.07
N LEU A 42 3.86 10.10 2.77
CA LEU A 42 3.16 11.05 1.91
C LEU A 42 1.65 10.81 1.91
N SER A 43 0.88 11.90 1.88
CA SER A 43 -0.57 11.83 1.69
C SER A 43 -0.93 11.41 0.26
N TYR A 44 -2.17 10.91 0.06
CA TYR A 44 -2.67 10.58 -1.29
C TYR A 44 -2.63 11.76 -2.27
N ALA A 45 -2.72 13.00 -1.78
CA ALA A 45 -2.62 14.19 -2.63
C ALA A 45 -1.17 14.43 -3.09
N GLU A 46 -0.19 14.25 -2.21
CA GLU A 46 1.23 14.35 -2.54
C GLU A 46 1.66 13.23 -3.49
N ILE A 47 1.21 12.00 -3.23
CA ILE A 47 1.43 10.86 -4.13
C ILE A 47 0.85 11.16 -5.50
N ALA A 48 -0.38 11.67 -5.57
CA ALA A 48 -1.03 12.03 -6.83
C ALA A 48 -0.23 13.07 -7.63
N LYS A 49 0.33 14.07 -6.94
CA LYS A 49 1.19 15.08 -7.56
C LYS A 49 2.48 14.47 -8.11
N ILE A 50 3.16 13.61 -7.34
CA ILE A 50 4.42 12.97 -7.74
C ILE A 50 4.22 12.00 -8.90
N THR A 51 3.11 11.26 -8.89
CA THR A 51 2.80 10.22 -9.88
C THR A 51 1.98 10.73 -11.07
N ALA A 52 1.78 12.06 -11.17
CA ALA A 52 0.98 12.70 -12.21
C ALA A 52 -0.40 12.04 -12.41
N THR A 53 -1.08 11.73 -11.31
CA THR A 53 -2.39 11.06 -11.30
C THR A 53 -3.39 11.80 -10.41
N THR A 54 -4.59 11.26 -10.23
CA THR A 54 -5.60 11.84 -9.35
C THR A 54 -5.44 11.34 -7.91
N ARG A 55 -5.93 12.12 -6.93
CA ARG A 55 -5.97 11.68 -5.52
C ARG A 55 -6.68 10.33 -5.36
N THR A 56 -7.74 10.10 -6.14
CA THR A 56 -8.49 8.84 -6.15
C THR A 56 -7.65 7.70 -6.71
N ALA A 57 -6.93 7.91 -7.81
CA ALA A 57 -6.05 6.89 -8.38
C ALA A 57 -4.85 6.56 -7.46
N ALA A 58 -4.32 7.55 -6.73
CA ALA A 58 -3.29 7.34 -5.70
C ALA A 58 -3.83 6.50 -4.53
N TYR A 59 -5.01 6.85 -4.01
CA TYR A 59 -5.73 6.05 -3.00
C TYR A 59 -5.94 4.61 -3.47
N ASP A 60 -6.48 4.42 -4.67
CA ASP A 60 -6.74 3.10 -5.23
C ASP A 60 -5.45 2.29 -5.39
N SER A 61 -4.34 2.93 -5.77
CA SER A 61 -3.06 2.25 -5.96
C SER A 61 -2.49 1.72 -4.63
N VAL A 62 -2.54 2.52 -3.56
CA VAL A 62 -2.14 2.10 -2.21
C VAL A 62 -3.02 0.94 -1.73
N HIS A 63 -4.35 1.07 -1.84
CA HIS A 63 -5.28 0.05 -1.39
C HIS A 63 -5.20 -1.24 -2.20
N LYS A 64 -4.96 -1.15 -3.52
CA LYS A 64 -4.72 -2.34 -4.37
C LYS A 64 -3.43 -3.05 -3.99
N ALA A 65 -2.36 -2.31 -3.68
CA ALA A 65 -1.11 -2.91 -3.19
C ALA A 65 -1.37 -3.71 -1.90
N ILE A 66 -2.01 -3.08 -0.90
CA ILE A 66 -2.37 -3.73 0.38
C ILE A 66 -3.23 -4.99 0.16
N ASN A 67 -4.27 -4.88 -0.66
CA ASN A 67 -5.17 -6.00 -0.93
C ASN A 67 -4.46 -7.16 -1.63
N ASN A 68 -3.54 -6.86 -2.56
CA ASN A 68 -2.77 -7.89 -3.25
C ASN A 68 -1.80 -8.58 -2.29
N LEU A 69 -1.07 -7.84 -1.47
CA LEU A 69 -0.19 -8.40 -0.44
C LEU A 69 -0.93 -9.37 0.48
N LYS A 70 -2.08 -8.95 1.02
CA LYS A 70 -2.91 -9.80 1.89
C LYS A 70 -3.43 -11.05 1.17
N LYS A 71 -3.83 -10.93 -0.10
CA LYS A 71 -4.27 -12.07 -0.92
C LYS A 71 -3.14 -13.06 -1.19
N ILE A 72 -1.92 -12.56 -1.40
CA ILE A 72 -0.74 -13.41 -1.63
C ILE A 72 -0.39 -14.16 -0.34
N GLU A 73 -0.34 -13.48 0.81
CA GLU A 73 -0.10 -14.13 2.10
C GLU A 73 -1.13 -15.22 2.37
N ALA A 74 -2.42 -14.92 2.20
CA ALA A 74 -3.50 -15.89 2.42
C ALA A 74 -3.33 -17.18 1.59
N LYS A 75 -2.87 -17.06 0.34
CA LYS A 75 -2.60 -18.22 -0.54
C LYS A 75 -1.31 -18.96 -0.22
N THR A 76 -0.38 -18.33 0.48
CA THR A 76 0.92 -18.94 0.84
C THR A 76 0.86 -19.65 2.19
N GLN A 77 -0.16 -19.36 3.00
CA GLN A 77 -0.41 -20.00 4.29
C GLN A 77 -1.34 -21.22 4.22
N GLU A 78 -1.82 -21.58 3.02
CA GLU A 78 -2.54 -22.83 2.72
C GLU A 78 -1.56 -23.95 2.34
#